data_AF-A0A672KQ45-F1
#
_entry.id   AF-A0A672KQ45-F1
#
_cell.length_a   1.000
_cell.length_b   1.000
_cell.length_c   1.000
_cell.angle_alpha   90.00
_cell.angle_beta   90.00
_cell.angle_gamma   90.00
#
_symmetry.space_group_name_H-M   'P 1'
#
loop_
_entity.id
_entity.type
_entity.pdbx_description
1 polymer ?
#
loop_
_entity_poly.entity_id
_entity_poly.type
_entity_poly.pdbx_seq_one_letter_code
_entity_poly.pdbx_strand_id
1 'polypeptide(L)'
;MVTQMLPLLPALLTVLLVSWTAAQDVDWHFDTVKCRYALGMEDGTIPDSDITASSAWSDSTEAKHGRLSTGEGDGAWCPAGPVFPSSSEYLQVDLRKLHFLSLVGTQGRHADGLGREFARSYRLRYSRDGRHWITWKDRWGQEVVSGNENTYDVVLKDLGPPIIARMVRFYPLLGEGQFGEVHLCEIEDPQDLENLEFPFNVRKGRPLLVAVKILRPDASKNARNDFLKEVKILSRLKDPNIICLLGVCVSSDPLCMVTEYMESGDLNQYLSHRVLLDKTGPSHNTPTISYPALISMASQIASGMKFLSSLNFVHRDLATRNCLVGGERGEGEDRGGERQIKIADFGMSRNLYAGDYYRIQGRAVLPIRWMAWECILMGKFTTASDVWAFGVTLWEMLSVCQEQPYSHMTDEQVIDNAGEFFRDQGRQVYLSRPAVCPQGLYELMLSCWSRDCKLRPSFAYIHSFLTEDAMNMV
;
A
#
# COMPACT_ATOMS: atom_id res chain seq x y z
N MET A 1 -10.88 -83.98 9.26
CA MET A 1 -11.73 -84.53 10.36
C MET A 1 -11.86 -83.44 11.41
N VAL A 2 -12.99 -82.71 11.39
CA VAL A 2 -14.16 -82.94 12.29
C VAL A 2 -13.90 -82.17 13.59
N THR A 3 -14.29 -80.89 13.72
CA THR A 3 -15.64 -80.26 13.84
C THR A 3 -15.93 -79.91 15.30
N GLN A 4 -16.37 -78.67 15.55
CA GLN A 4 -17.66 -78.33 16.20
C GLN A 4 -17.69 -76.80 16.39
N MET A 5 -18.50 -76.07 15.61
CA MET A 5 -19.92 -75.73 15.87
C MET A 5 -20.07 -74.60 16.92
N LEU A 6 -20.32 -73.40 16.40
CA LEU A 6 -21.06 -72.31 17.07
C LEU A 6 -22.45 -72.81 17.53
N PRO A 7 -23.09 -72.22 18.58
CA PRO A 7 -23.99 -71.09 18.31
C PRO A 7 -24.30 -70.07 19.44
N LEU A 8 -24.74 -68.87 19.02
CA LEU A 8 -25.75 -67.94 19.61
C LEU A 8 -25.40 -66.87 20.68
N LEU A 9 -25.39 -65.62 20.18
CA LEU A 9 -25.74 -64.25 20.68
C LEU A 9 -26.70 -64.12 21.90
N PRO A 10 -26.85 -62.95 22.58
CA PRO A 10 -26.74 -61.57 22.03
C PRO A 10 -26.14 -60.43 22.89
N ALA A 11 -25.76 -59.36 22.17
CA ALA A 11 -25.91 -57.92 22.49
C ALA A 11 -25.18 -57.30 23.70
N LEU A 12 -24.02 -56.69 23.45
CA LEU A 12 -23.69 -55.33 23.90
C LEU A 12 -22.45 -54.81 23.14
N LEU A 13 -22.59 -54.66 21.82
CA LEU A 13 -21.70 -53.80 21.04
C LEU A 13 -22.35 -52.42 21.02
N THR A 14 -21.92 -51.53 21.91
CA THR A 14 -22.15 -50.10 21.75
C THR A 14 -21.38 -49.67 20.50
N VAL A 15 -22.06 -49.68 19.37
CA VAL A 15 -21.65 -48.97 18.16
C VAL A 15 -21.55 -47.50 18.56
N LEU A 16 -20.32 -47.01 18.71
CA LEU A 16 -20.05 -45.58 18.64
C LEU A 16 -20.35 -45.14 17.21
N LEU A 17 -21.62 -44.86 16.96
CA LEU A 17 -22.05 -43.94 15.92
C LEU A 17 -21.39 -42.61 16.24
N VAL A 18 -20.18 -42.39 15.71
CA VAL A 18 -19.70 -41.03 15.49
C VAL A 18 -20.56 -40.52 14.35
N SER A 19 -21.75 -40.04 14.70
CA SER A 19 -22.48 -39.10 13.87
C SER A 19 -21.48 -37.99 13.52
N TRP A 20 -21.20 -37.84 12.23
CA TRP A 20 -20.71 -36.60 11.67
C TRP A 20 -21.73 -35.51 12.04
N THR A 21 -21.61 -34.97 13.24
CA THR A 21 -22.00 -33.60 13.48
C THR A 21 -21.03 -32.81 12.62
N ALA A 22 -21.55 -32.22 11.54
CA ALA A 22 -20.93 -31.08 10.89
C ALA A 22 -20.28 -30.23 11.98
N ALA A 23 -19.04 -29.78 11.74
CA ALA A 23 -18.35 -28.85 12.62
C ALA A 23 -19.37 -27.80 13.07
N GLN A 24 -19.86 -27.94 14.30
CA GLN A 24 -20.57 -26.87 14.94
C GLN A 24 -19.47 -25.84 15.11
N ASP A 25 -19.52 -24.83 14.26
CA ASP A 25 -18.93 -23.54 14.55
C ASP A 25 -19.18 -23.30 16.02
N VAL A 26 -18.09 -23.25 16.79
CA VAL A 26 -18.15 -22.79 18.16
C VAL A 26 -18.46 -21.31 18.03
N ASP A 27 -19.75 -21.01 17.90
CA ASP A 27 -20.32 -19.67 17.89
C ASP A 27 -19.90 -19.04 19.21
N TRP A 28 -18.84 -18.23 19.16
CA TRP A 28 -18.48 -17.39 20.29
C TRP A 28 -19.71 -16.57 20.65
N HIS A 29 -20.17 -16.67 21.89
CA HIS A 29 -21.40 -16.03 22.41
C HIS A 29 -21.40 -14.48 22.39
N PHE A 30 -20.58 -13.83 21.57
CA PHE A 30 -20.49 -12.38 21.46
C PHE A 30 -20.53 -11.93 19.99
N ASP A 31 -21.65 -11.30 19.63
CA ASP A 31 -21.83 -10.62 18.35
C ASP A 31 -21.08 -9.29 18.37
N THR A 32 -19.94 -9.22 17.67
CA THR A 32 -19.12 -8.00 17.56
C THR A 32 -19.84 -6.85 16.86
N VAL A 33 -20.92 -7.12 16.12
CA VAL A 33 -21.77 -6.08 15.51
C VAL A 33 -22.56 -5.33 16.59
N LYS A 34 -22.85 -5.96 17.74
CA LYS A 34 -23.60 -5.36 18.86
C LYS A 34 -22.74 -4.57 19.85
N CYS A 35 -21.42 -4.68 19.79
CA CYS A 35 -20.50 -4.00 20.72
C CYS A 35 -19.72 -2.89 19.99
N ARG A 36 -20.41 -1.83 19.54
CA ARG A 36 -19.82 -0.68 18.83
C ARG A 36 -20.12 0.67 19.50
N TYR A 37 -20.40 0.68 20.79
CA TYR A 37 -20.68 1.91 21.53
C TYR A 37 -19.40 2.75 21.71
N ALA A 38 -19.47 4.04 21.41
CA ALA A 38 -18.38 4.96 21.68
C ALA A 38 -18.11 5.04 23.19
N LEU A 39 -16.83 4.99 23.57
CA LEU A 39 -16.42 5.04 24.98
C LEU A 39 -16.20 6.46 25.51
N GLY A 40 -16.28 7.48 24.64
CA GLY A 40 -16.28 8.87 25.06
C GLY A 40 -15.09 9.74 24.65
N MET A 41 -14.34 9.34 23.62
CA MET A 41 -13.21 10.13 23.13
C MET A 41 -13.68 11.46 22.51
N GLU A 42 -14.82 11.44 21.81
CA GLU A 42 -15.41 12.60 21.12
C GLU A 42 -16.27 13.48 22.04
N ASP A 43 -17.14 12.87 22.86
CA ASP A 43 -18.12 13.60 23.68
C ASP A 43 -17.63 14.04 25.07
N GLY A 44 -16.37 13.75 25.40
CA GLY A 44 -15.77 14.10 26.69
C GLY A 44 -16.09 13.14 27.85
N THR A 45 -16.83 12.05 27.61
CA THR A 45 -17.10 11.04 28.66
C THR A 45 -15.81 10.39 29.16
N ILE A 46 -14.79 10.24 28.30
CA ILE A 46 -13.40 10.01 28.75
C ILE A 46 -12.85 11.37 29.16
N PRO A 47 -12.48 11.61 30.44
CA PRO A 47 -11.92 12.89 30.90
C PRO A 47 -10.53 13.18 30.31
N ASP A 48 -10.18 14.46 30.16
CA ASP A 48 -8.84 14.87 29.68
C ASP A 48 -7.70 14.29 30.51
N SER A 49 -7.90 14.16 31.82
CA SER A 49 -6.91 13.58 32.75
C SER A 49 -6.56 12.12 32.43
N ASP A 50 -7.43 11.43 31.68
CA ASP A 50 -7.26 10.03 31.33
C ASP A 50 -6.62 9.86 29.95
N ILE A 51 -6.33 10.97 29.26
CA ILE A 51 -5.64 11.01 27.98
C ILE A 51 -4.24 11.60 28.24
N THR A 52 -3.21 10.78 28.01
CA THR A 52 -1.82 11.16 28.27
C THR A 52 -0.98 10.84 27.05
N ALA A 53 0.19 11.46 26.92
CA ALA A 53 1.12 11.17 25.84
C ALA A 53 2.55 11.04 26.37
N SER A 54 3.41 10.43 25.58
CA SER A 54 4.86 10.41 25.82
C SER A 54 5.48 11.80 25.87
N SER A 55 5.03 12.70 25.01
CA SER A 55 5.49 14.08 24.89
C SER A 55 4.47 14.95 24.14
N ALA A 56 4.69 16.25 24.07
CA ALA A 56 3.88 17.18 23.29
C ALA A 56 4.76 18.29 22.66
N TRP A 57 4.47 18.70 21.43
CA TRP A 57 5.17 19.79 20.73
C TRP A 57 4.93 21.15 21.41
N SER A 58 3.72 21.36 21.90
CA SER A 58 3.29 22.58 22.56
C SER A 58 2.11 22.30 23.50
N ASP A 59 1.79 23.25 24.37
CA ASP A 59 0.61 23.19 25.23
C ASP A 59 -0.71 23.03 24.41
N SER A 60 -0.75 23.60 23.20
CA SER A 60 -1.88 23.51 22.26
C SER A 60 -1.99 22.16 21.54
N THR A 61 -0.98 21.29 21.67
CA THR A 61 -0.91 19.96 21.04
C THR A 61 -0.71 18.84 22.06
N GLU A 62 -1.04 19.09 23.33
CA GLU A 62 -1.07 18.09 24.39
C GLU A 62 -2.05 16.95 24.10
N ALA A 63 -1.90 15.84 24.83
CA ALA A 63 -2.69 14.62 24.67
C ALA A 63 -4.22 14.85 24.64
N LYS A 64 -4.72 15.76 25.49
CA LYS A 64 -6.15 16.12 25.58
C LYS A 64 -6.72 16.72 24.28
N HIS A 65 -5.87 17.34 23.46
CA HIS A 65 -6.24 17.88 22.16
C HIS A 65 -6.31 16.81 21.06
N GLY A 66 -5.91 15.57 21.35
CA GLY A 66 -6.03 14.41 20.44
C GLY A 66 -7.42 13.78 20.37
N ARG A 67 -8.46 14.52 20.76
CA ARG A 67 -9.86 14.07 20.68
C ARG A 67 -10.37 14.12 19.24
N LEU A 68 -11.37 13.28 18.96
CA LEU A 68 -12.04 13.26 17.65
C LEU A 68 -13.00 14.45 17.55
N SER A 69 -13.19 14.94 16.32
CA SER A 69 -14.17 15.95 15.90
C SER A 69 -14.08 17.28 16.66
N THR A 70 -12.91 17.66 17.16
CA THR A 70 -12.70 18.93 17.87
C THR A 70 -11.54 19.74 17.31
N GLY A 71 -11.73 21.06 17.25
CA GLY A 71 -10.70 22.04 16.93
C GLY A 71 -10.03 22.65 18.16
N GLU A 72 -10.36 22.22 19.39
CA GLU A 72 -9.76 22.80 20.60
C GLU A 72 -8.24 22.62 20.62
N GLY A 73 -7.53 23.68 21.02
CA GLY A 73 -6.07 23.77 20.86
C GLY A 73 -5.70 23.89 19.38
N ASP A 74 -4.75 23.08 18.92
CA ASP A 74 -4.41 22.94 17.51
C ASP A 74 -5.12 21.74 16.84
N GLY A 75 -6.10 21.13 17.54
CA GLY A 75 -6.98 20.08 17.00
C GLY A 75 -6.34 18.70 16.82
N ALA A 76 -5.21 18.42 17.49
CA ALA A 76 -4.61 17.10 17.61
C ALA A 76 -3.60 17.03 18.77
N TRP A 77 -3.21 15.81 19.13
CA TRP A 77 -1.95 15.58 19.81
C TRP A 77 -0.80 15.55 18.80
N CYS A 78 0.27 16.29 19.07
CA CYS A 78 1.51 16.25 18.29
C CYS A 78 2.68 15.93 19.23
N PRO A 79 3.52 14.92 18.94
CA PRO A 79 4.70 14.63 19.76
C PRO A 79 5.73 15.76 19.71
N ALA A 80 6.54 15.89 20.76
CA ALA A 80 7.57 16.94 20.90
C ALA A 80 8.68 16.86 19.85
N GLY A 81 8.89 15.68 19.30
CA GLY A 81 9.89 15.42 18.27
C GLY A 81 9.38 14.44 17.22
N PRO A 82 10.20 14.17 16.20
CA PRO A 82 9.87 13.16 15.21
C PRO A 82 9.65 11.81 15.88
N VAL A 83 8.64 11.06 15.41
CA VAL A 83 8.28 9.75 15.95
C VAL A 83 9.40 8.72 15.73
N PHE A 84 10.30 8.95 14.78
CA PHE A 84 11.50 8.16 14.49
C PHE A 84 12.78 8.91 14.90
N PRO A 85 13.88 8.21 15.29
CA PRO A 85 14.15 6.76 15.25
C PRO A 85 13.65 5.93 16.43
N SER A 86 13.12 6.57 17.46
CA SER A 86 12.77 5.88 18.69
C SER A 86 11.50 5.04 18.58
N SER A 87 10.56 5.42 17.69
CA SER A 87 9.19 4.89 17.58
C SER A 87 8.52 4.75 18.95
N SER A 88 8.90 5.65 19.87
CA SER A 88 8.55 5.62 21.28
C SER A 88 7.41 6.56 21.62
N GLU A 89 7.06 7.47 20.70
CA GLU A 89 5.99 8.42 20.90
C GLU A 89 4.63 7.70 20.88
N TYR A 90 3.79 7.97 21.88
CA TYR A 90 2.47 7.38 21.97
C TYR A 90 1.45 8.33 22.57
N LEU A 91 0.21 8.16 22.13
CA LEU A 91 -0.98 8.64 22.84
C LEU A 91 -1.56 7.48 23.64
N GLN A 92 -1.85 7.69 24.91
CA GLN A 92 -2.40 6.72 25.84
C GLN A 92 -3.78 7.16 26.33
N VAL A 93 -4.71 6.21 26.37
CA VAL A 93 -6.04 6.38 26.95
C VAL A 93 -6.21 5.38 28.09
N ASP A 94 -6.57 5.86 29.28
CA ASP A 94 -6.95 5.04 30.43
C ASP A 94 -8.48 5.00 30.61
N LEU A 95 -9.09 3.86 30.30
CA LEU A 95 -10.53 3.66 30.43
C LEU A 95 -10.99 3.41 31.87
N ARG A 96 -10.06 3.46 32.85
CA ARG A 96 -10.22 3.21 34.30
C ARG A 96 -10.64 1.79 34.69
N LYS A 97 -11.40 1.11 33.85
CA LYS A 97 -11.91 -0.26 34.03
C LYS A 97 -11.59 -1.10 32.80
N LEU A 98 -11.67 -2.42 32.96
CA LEU A 98 -11.51 -3.33 31.83
C LEU A 98 -12.71 -3.20 30.90
N HIS A 99 -12.42 -2.97 29.63
CA HIS A 99 -13.38 -2.94 28.55
C HIS A 99 -13.04 -4.02 27.52
N PHE A 100 -14.07 -4.55 26.88
CA PHE A 100 -13.93 -5.37 25.68
C PHE A 100 -13.93 -4.43 24.46
N LEU A 101 -12.77 -4.24 23.85
CA LEU A 101 -12.57 -3.33 22.73
C LEU A 101 -12.57 -4.12 21.43
N SER A 102 -13.59 -3.88 20.61
CA SER A 102 -13.79 -4.45 19.29
C SER A 102 -13.31 -3.53 18.17
N LEU A 103 -13.10 -2.25 18.46
CA LEU A 103 -12.84 -1.21 17.47
C LEU A 103 -12.03 -0.07 18.06
N VAL A 104 -11.24 0.59 17.22
CA VAL A 104 -10.60 1.88 17.50
C VAL A 104 -10.91 2.88 16.40
N GLY A 105 -10.94 4.17 16.75
CA GLY A 105 -11.12 5.27 15.80
C GLY A 105 -9.94 6.23 15.86
N THR A 106 -9.47 6.69 14.70
CA THR A 106 -8.42 7.70 14.58
C THR A 106 -8.86 8.81 13.63
N GLN A 107 -8.39 10.03 13.86
CA GLN A 107 -8.59 11.18 12.99
C GLN A 107 -7.27 11.92 12.84
N GLY A 108 -7.08 12.59 11.70
CA GLY A 108 -5.99 13.53 11.56
C GLY A 108 -6.23 14.83 12.32
N ARG A 109 -5.33 15.80 12.15
CA ARG A 109 -5.45 17.10 12.81
C ARG A 109 -6.64 17.86 12.24
N HIS A 110 -7.71 17.98 13.02
CA HIS A 110 -8.93 18.62 12.55
C HIS A 110 -8.71 20.13 12.36
N ALA A 111 -8.32 20.82 13.45
CA ALA A 111 -8.00 22.25 13.48
C ALA A 111 -8.96 23.13 12.65
N ASP A 112 -10.27 22.90 12.82
CA ASP A 112 -11.34 23.56 12.06
C ASP A 112 -11.17 23.51 10.52
N GLY A 113 -10.60 22.41 10.02
CA GLY A 113 -10.34 22.17 8.60
C GLY A 113 -9.02 22.75 8.08
N LEU A 114 -8.19 23.35 8.94
CA LEU A 114 -6.88 23.91 8.56
C LEU A 114 -5.72 22.92 8.77
N GLY A 115 -5.95 21.79 9.42
CA GLY A 115 -4.92 20.79 9.66
C GLY A 115 -4.45 20.09 8.39
N ARG A 116 -3.17 19.70 8.36
CA ARG A 116 -2.52 19.04 7.22
C ARG A 116 -1.89 17.68 7.60
N GLU A 117 -1.85 17.38 8.89
CA GLU A 117 -1.09 16.28 9.47
C GLU A 117 -2.01 15.15 9.92
N PHE A 118 -1.63 13.90 9.64
CA PHE A 118 -2.35 12.71 10.06
C PHE A 118 -1.44 11.48 10.06
N ALA A 119 -1.72 10.51 10.93
CA ALA A 119 -1.00 9.26 10.98
C ALA A 119 -1.60 8.26 9.98
N ARG A 120 -0.82 7.87 8.95
CA ARG A 120 -1.23 6.88 7.93
C ARG A 120 -1.27 5.45 8.43
N SER A 121 -0.52 5.16 9.49
CA SER A 121 -0.45 3.86 10.13
C SER A 121 -0.02 4.02 11.58
N TYR A 122 -0.36 3.03 12.41
CA TYR A 122 0.02 3.01 13.82
C TYR A 122 0.12 1.57 14.34
N ARG A 123 0.76 1.38 15.50
CA ARG A 123 0.68 0.15 16.28
C ARG A 123 -0.12 0.38 17.54
N LEU A 124 -0.79 -0.68 18.01
CA LEU A 124 -1.50 -0.67 19.27
C LEU A 124 -0.75 -1.49 20.31
N ARG A 125 -0.60 -0.92 21.51
CA ARG A 125 -0.29 -1.71 22.71
C ARG A 125 -1.39 -1.52 23.73
N TYR A 126 -1.71 -2.58 24.45
CA TYR A 126 -2.78 -2.54 25.45
C TYR A 126 -2.34 -3.20 26.75
N SER A 127 -2.98 -2.78 27.83
CA SER A 127 -2.70 -3.27 29.17
C SER A 127 -3.98 -3.40 29.99
N ARG A 128 -4.00 -4.42 30.85
CA ARG A 128 -5.08 -4.67 31.82
C ARG A 128 -4.79 -4.05 33.17
N ASP A 129 -3.52 -3.87 33.52
CA ASP A 129 -3.04 -3.48 34.85
C ASP A 129 -2.10 -2.25 34.84
N GLY A 130 -1.70 -1.80 33.66
CA GLY A 130 -0.75 -0.71 33.43
C GLY A 130 0.72 -1.04 33.61
N ARG A 131 1.03 -2.28 33.95
CA ARG A 131 2.40 -2.76 34.14
C ARG A 131 2.82 -3.63 32.98
N HIS A 132 1.94 -4.53 32.55
CA HIS A 132 2.19 -5.46 31.45
C HIS A 132 1.53 -4.95 30.17
N TRP A 133 2.34 -4.68 29.15
CA TRP A 133 1.91 -4.13 27.87
C TRP A 133 2.08 -5.15 26.75
N ILE A 134 0.97 -5.50 26.11
CA ILE A 134 0.91 -6.46 25.01
C ILE A 134 0.76 -5.67 23.71
N THR A 135 1.57 -6.01 22.70
CA THR A 135 1.38 -5.49 21.34
C THR A 135 0.24 -6.24 20.67
N TRP A 136 -0.74 -5.51 20.16
CA TRP A 136 -1.84 -6.10 19.40
C TRP A 136 -1.31 -6.63 18.07
N LYS A 137 -1.85 -7.79 17.67
CA LYS A 137 -1.58 -8.44 16.39
C LYS A 137 -2.89 -8.93 15.83
N ASP A 138 -3.07 -8.83 14.53
CA ASP A 138 -4.22 -9.43 13.87
C ASP A 138 -4.11 -10.97 13.81
N ARG A 139 -5.12 -11.63 13.22
CA ARG A 139 -5.17 -13.10 13.07
C ARG A 139 -4.03 -13.66 12.21
N TRP A 140 -3.37 -12.81 11.42
CA TRP A 140 -2.26 -13.17 10.55
C TRP A 140 -0.89 -12.81 11.16
N GLY A 141 -0.88 -12.22 12.36
CA GLY A 141 0.32 -11.84 13.10
C GLY A 141 0.86 -10.44 12.78
N GLN A 142 0.12 -9.62 12.03
CA GLN A 142 0.51 -8.25 11.66
C GLN A 142 0.29 -7.28 12.84
N GLU A 143 1.28 -6.42 13.11
CA GLU A 143 1.25 -5.43 14.20
C GLU A 143 0.79 -4.03 13.76
N VAL A 144 0.83 -3.76 12.46
CA VAL A 144 0.55 -2.45 11.88
C VAL A 144 -0.93 -2.34 11.54
N VAL A 145 -1.55 -1.26 12.01
CA VAL A 145 -2.93 -0.88 11.71
C VAL A 145 -2.90 0.33 10.77
N SER A 146 -3.66 0.27 9.68
CA SER A 146 -3.87 1.42 8.79
C SER A 146 -4.60 2.54 9.52
N GLY A 147 -4.12 3.78 9.40
CA GLY A 147 -4.70 4.97 9.98
C GLY A 147 -5.49 5.80 8.97
N ASN A 148 -5.24 7.10 8.96
CA ASN A 148 -5.99 8.09 8.20
C ASN A 148 -5.36 8.38 6.83
N GLU A 149 -6.18 8.80 5.87
CA GLU A 149 -5.75 9.25 4.53
C GLU A 149 -5.95 10.77 4.33
N ASN A 150 -6.67 11.40 5.26
CA ASN A 150 -6.92 12.83 5.31
C ASN A 150 -7.01 13.30 6.78
N THR A 151 -7.28 14.59 6.97
CA THR A 151 -7.27 15.24 8.28
C THR A 151 -8.63 15.30 8.98
N TYR A 152 -9.73 15.09 8.26
CA TYR A 152 -11.08 15.40 8.74
C TYR A 152 -11.96 14.17 8.95
N ASP A 153 -11.70 13.04 8.29
CA ASP A 153 -12.50 11.83 8.45
C ASP A 153 -12.05 11.02 9.67
N VAL A 154 -13.03 10.60 10.48
CA VAL A 154 -12.81 9.60 11.52
C VAL A 154 -12.75 8.23 10.86
N VAL A 155 -11.58 7.60 10.90
CA VAL A 155 -11.35 6.26 10.37
C VAL A 155 -11.51 5.24 11.49
N LEU A 156 -12.49 4.36 11.34
CA LEU A 156 -12.73 3.27 12.28
C LEU A 156 -12.05 1.98 11.81
N LYS A 157 -11.41 1.25 12.73
CA LYS A 157 -10.72 -0.02 12.46
C LYS A 157 -11.18 -1.12 13.41
N ASP A 158 -11.74 -2.18 12.85
CA ASP A 158 -12.15 -3.38 13.58
C ASP A 158 -10.93 -4.17 14.07
N LEU A 159 -10.90 -4.45 15.37
CA LEU A 159 -9.88 -5.27 16.00
C LEU A 159 -10.23 -6.75 15.86
N GLY A 160 -9.61 -7.43 14.91
CA GLY A 160 -9.65 -8.88 14.76
C GLY A 160 -8.30 -9.52 15.13
N PRO A 161 -8.05 -9.96 16.38
CA PRO A 161 -9.03 -10.21 17.45
C PRO A 161 -9.31 -8.99 18.36
N PRO A 162 -10.50 -8.95 19.00
CA PRO A 162 -10.83 -7.92 19.99
C PRO A 162 -9.98 -8.09 21.26
N ILE A 163 -9.78 -7.00 22.01
CA ILE A 163 -8.92 -6.98 23.20
C ILE A 163 -9.71 -6.67 24.47
N ILE A 164 -9.31 -7.28 25.59
CA ILE A 164 -9.79 -6.86 26.93
C ILE A 164 -8.71 -5.99 27.55
N ALA A 165 -8.98 -4.69 27.66
CA ALA A 165 -7.98 -3.71 28.08
C ALA A 165 -8.59 -2.63 28.99
N ARG A 166 -7.77 -2.13 29.92
CA ARG A 166 -8.05 -0.88 30.64
C ARG A 166 -7.34 0.28 29.96
N MET A 167 -6.09 0.07 29.54
CA MET A 167 -5.31 1.11 28.88
C MET A 167 -4.92 0.69 27.48
N VAL A 168 -4.92 1.66 26.58
CA VAL A 168 -4.53 1.50 25.18
C VAL A 168 -3.55 2.61 24.81
N ARG A 169 -2.51 2.24 24.06
CA ARG A 169 -1.53 3.15 23.49
C ARG A 169 -1.54 3.05 21.98
N PHE A 170 -1.58 4.20 21.33
CA PHE A 170 -1.43 4.38 19.90
C PHE A 170 -0.02 4.89 19.61
N TYR A 171 0.74 4.12 18.85
CA TYR A 171 2.08 4.47 18.40
C TYR A 171 1.99 4.83 16.91
N PRO A 172 1.96 6.12 16.53
CA PRO A 172 1.97 6.50 15.13
C PRO A 172 3.21 5.94 14.42
N LEU A 173 3.09 5.63 13.12
CA LEU A 173 4.18 5.14 12.28
C LEU A 173 4.29 6.00 11.01
N LEU A 174 5.52 6.23 10.55
CA LEU A 174 5.82 6.81 9.25
C LEU A 174 6.10 5.67 8.24
N GLY A 175 5.31 5.62 7.15
CA GLY A 175 5.36 4.68 6.03
C GLY A 175 6.27 3.44 6.18
N GLU A 176 5.71 2.29 6.58
CA GLU A 176 6.45 1.04 6.74
C GLU A 176 6.36 0.13 5.51
N GLY A 177 7.50 -0.36 5.03
CA GLY A 177 7.63 -1.45 4.08
C GLY A 177 8.24 -2.73 4.65
N GLN A 178 8.34 -3.77 3.80
CA GLN A 178 8.75 -5.12 4.21
C GLN A 178 10.14 -5.16 4.91
N PHE A 179 11.00 -4.18 4.63
CA PHE A 179 12.40 -4.17 5.09
C PHE A 179 12.76 -2.94 5.93
N GLY A 180 11.89 -1.95 6.08
CA GLY A 180 12.27 -0.64 6.59
C GLY A 180 11.17 0.40 6.55
N GLU A 181 11.43 1.55 7.16
CA GLU A 181 10.57 2.74 7.10
C GLU A 181 11.07 3.70 6.00
N VAL A 182 10.18 4.46 5.37
CA VAL A 182 10.55 5.61 4.55
C VAL A 182 10.12 6.90 5.19
N HIS A 183 11.08 7.81 5.25
CA HIS A 183 10.99 9.09 5.92
C HIS A 183 10.97 10.20 4.88
N LEU A 184 10.10 11.17 5.08
CA LEU A 184 10.25 12.47 4.42
C LEU A 184 11.25 13.28 5.25
N CYS A 185 12.37 13.63 4.64
CA CYS A 185 13.42 14.42 5.29
C CYS A 185 13.67 15.69 4.50
N GLU A 186 14.14 16.73 5.19
CA GLU A 186 14.68 17.93 4.58
C GLU A 186 16.21 17.84 4.61
N ILE A 187 16.86 18.22 3.51
CA ILE A 187 18.31 18.41 3.48
C ILE A 187 18.63 19.84 3.93
N GLU A 188 19.31 19.94 5.07
CA GLU A 188 19.92 21.19 5.54
C GLU A 188 21.09 21.55 4.61
N ASP A 189 21.14 22.82 4.17
CA ASP A 189 22.20 23.37 3.33
C ASP A 189 22.59 22.53 2.08
N PRO A 190 21.66 22.29 1.14
CA PRO A 190 21.90 21.44 -0.04
C PRO A 190 23.02 21.95 -0.97
N GLN A 191 23.49 23.18 -0.78
CA GLN A 191 24.61 23.78 -1.50
C GLN A 191 25.96 23.18 -1.07
N ASP A 192 26.08 22.66 0.15
CA ASP A 192 27.31 22.07 0.68
C ASP A 192 27.55 20.64 0.17
N LEU A 193 26.56 20.07 -0.53
CA LEU A 193 26.61 18.73 -1.08
C LEU A 193 27.11 18.76 -2.53
N GLU A 194 28.35 19.22 -2.73
CA GLU A 194 28.99 19.43 -4.05
C GLU A 194 29.00 18.17 -4.96
N ASN A 195 28.88 16.97 -4.38
CA ASN A 195 28.96 15.68 -5.10
C ASN A 195 27.60 15.00 -5.33
N LEU A 196 26.49 15.59 -4.90
CA LEU A 196 25.17 15.02 -5.18
C LEU A 196 24.65 15.60 -6.49
N GLU A 197 24.47 14.74 -7.49
CA GLU A 197 23.77 15.08 -8.73
C GLU A 197 22.27 15.28 -8.40
N PHE A 198 21.91 16.44 -7.84
CA PHE A 198 20.51 16.78 -7.66
C PHE A 198 19.91 17.15 -9.03
N PRO A 199 18.84 16.47 -9.49
CA PRO A 199 18.23 16.75 -10.78
C PRO A 199 17.46 18.08 -10.84
N PHE A 200 17.44 18.86 -9.74
CA PHE A 200 16.74 20.11 -9.64
C PHE A 200 17.71 21.24 -9.28
N ASN A 201 17.65 22.35 -10.01
CA ASN A 201 18.19 23.62 -9.54
C ASN A 201 17.57 23.88 -8.17
N VAL A 202 18.34 23.71 -7.10
CA VAL A 202 17.94 24.05 -5.73
C VAL A 202 17.39 25.47 -5.78
N ARG A 203 16.07 25.63 -5.73
CA ARG A 203 15.44 26.95 -5.77
C ARG A 203 15.86 27.66 -4.50
N LYS A 204 16.66 28.72 -4.63
CA LYS A 204 17.21 29.48 -3.51
C LYS A 204 16.08 29.85 -2.54
N GLY A 205 16.13 29.31 -1.32
CA GLY A 205 15.14 29.56 -0.26
C GLY A 205 13.95 28.60 -0.17
N ARG A 206 13.90 27.48 -0.91
CA ARG A 206 12.95 26.38 -0.66
C ARG A 206 13.66 25.17 0.01
N PRO A 207 13.03 24.51 0.99
CA PRO A 207 13.55 23.29 1.61
C PRO A 207 13.68 22.18 0.56
N LEU A 208 14.79 21.43 0.57
CA LEU A 208 14.98 20.29 -0.33
C LEU A 208 14.47 19.02 0.35
N LEU A 209 13.25 18.62 -0.03
CA LEU A 209 12.62 17.41 0.50
C LEU A 209 13.13 16.15 -0.23
N VAL A 210 13.42 15.11 0.55
CA VAL A 210 13.90 13.81 0.07
C VAL A 210 13.16 12.68 0.77
N ALA A 211 13.09 11.52 0.11
CA ALA A 211 12.59 10.29 0.71
C ALA A 211 13.78 9.42 1.17
N VAL A 212 13.81 9.06 2.45
CA VAL A 212 14.90 8.27 3.05
C VAL A 212 14.37 6.91 3.48
N LYS A 213 14.78 5.85 2.78
CA LYS A 213 14.48 4.46 3.17
C LYS A 213 15.55 3.94 4.10
N ILE A 214 15.13 3.46 5.26
CA ILE A 214 16.01 3.04 6.34
C ILE A 214 15.80 1.57 6.62
N LEU A 215 16.86 0.77 6.49
CA LEU A 215 16.82 -0.65 6.84
C LEU A 215 16.73 -0.80 8.37
N ARG A 216 15.80 -1.63 8.85
CA ARG A 216 15.66 -1.87 10.29
C ARG A 216 16.94 -2.43 10.92
N PRO A 217 17.30 -2.02 12.15
CA PRO A 217 18.48 -2.55 12.85
C PRO A 217 18.42 -4.07 13.09
N ASP A 218 17.21 -4.63 13.24
CA ASP A 218 16.97 -6.05 13.46
C ASP A 218 16.78 -6.86 12.16
N ALA A 219 17.00 -6.23 10.99
CA ALA A 219 16.83 -6.88 9.70
C ALA A 219 17.73 -8.10 9.52
N SER A 220 17.18 -9.17 8.96
CA SER A 220 17.94 -10.39 8.65
C SER A 220 19.10 -10.12 7.69
N LYS A 221 20.12 -10.98 7.68
CA LYS A 221 21.23 -10.91 6.71
C LYS A 221 20.74 -10.91 5.26
N ASN A 222 19.65 -11.64 4.97
CA ASN A 222 19.05 -11.67 3.63
C ASN A 222 18.44 -10.30 3.27
N ALA A 223 17.66 -9.71 4.18
CA ALA A 223 17.10 -8.37 3.99
C ALA A 223 18.18 -7.30 3.80
N ARG A 224 19.28 -7.37 4.57
CA ARG A 224 20.44 -6.49 4.40
C ARG A 224 21.09 -6.66 3.01
N ASN A 225 21.27 -7.89 2.56
CA ASN A 225 21.83 -8.17 1.24
C ASN A 225 20.92 -7.66 0.12
N ASP A 226 19.61 -7.80 0.26
CA ASP A 226 18.65 -7.33 -0.73
C ASP A 226 18.60 -5.80 -0.78
N PHE A 227 18.66 -5.12 0.37
CA PHE A 227 18.80 -3.65 0.44
C PHE A 227 20.08 -3.16 -0.27
N LEU A 228 21.22 -3.81 -0.03
CA LEU A 228 22.49 -3.43 -0.69
C LEU A 228 22.49 -3.74 -2.21
N LYS A 229 21.75 -4.77 -2.66
CA LYS A 229 21.54 -5.01 -4.09
C LYS A 229 20.68 -3.90 -4.71
N GLU A 230 19.60 -3.51 -4.04
CA GLU A 230 18.71 -2.42 -4.47
C GLU A 230 19.50 -1.11 -4.62
N VAL A 231 20.33 -0.75 -3.64
CA VAL A 231 21.26 0.39 -3.73
C VAL A 231 22.15 0.32 -4.97
N LYS A 232 22.79 -0.84 -5.21
CA LYS A 232 23.67 -1.03 -6.37
C LYS A 232 22.93 -0.91 -7.70
N ILE A 233 21.67 -1.38 -7.75
CA ILE A 233 20.82 -1.26 -8.92
C ILE A 233 20.48 0.22 -9.15
N LEU A 234 19.86 0.88 -8.16
CA LEU A 234 19.38 2.26 -8.27
C LEU A 234 20.51 3.25 -8.56
N SER A 235 21.73 3.02 -8.05
CA SER A 235 22.91 3.86 -8.35
C SER A 235 23.29 3.92 -9.83
N ARG A 236 22.78 3.00 -10.66
CA ARG A 236 23.05 2.92 -12.10
C ARG A 236 21.89 3.41 -12.96
N LEU A 237 20.73 3.70 -12.36
CA LEU A 237 19.54 4.09 -13.08
C LEU A 237 19.48 5.62 -13.13
N LYS A 238 19.61 6.18 -14.33
CA LYS A 238 19.54 7.62 -14.60
C LYS A 238 18.59 7.85 -15.78
N ASP A 239 17.33 8.15 -15.48
CA ASP A 239 16.28 8.42 -16.45
C ASP A 239 15.20 9.31 -15.81
N PRO A 240 14.59 10.28 -16.54
CA PRO A 240 13.59 11.18 -15.97
C PRO A 240 12.33 10.48 -15.42
N ASN A 241 12.04 9.25 -15.87
CA ASN A 241 10.86 8.47 -15.46
C ASN A 241 11.21 7.28 -14.55
N ILE A 242 12.42 7.23 -14.02
CA ILE A 242 12.84 6.29 -12.97
C ILE A 242 13.23 7.10 -11.72
N ILE A 243 12.90 6.59 -10.53
CA ILE A 243 13.26 7.27 -9.29
C ILE A 243 14.78 7.40 -9.13
N CYS A 244 15.24 8.61 -8.83
CA CYS A 244 16.66 8.92 -8.72
C CYS A 244 17.17 8.65 -7.30
N LEU A 245 18.23 7.86 -7.19
CA LEU A 245 19.02 7.71 -5.96
C LEU A 245 19.97 8.90 -5.84
N LEU A 246 19.70 9.75 -4.86
CA LEU A 246 20.53 10.93 -4.56
C LEU A 246 21.76 10.51 -3.77
N GLY A 247 21.57 9.75 -2.67
CA GLY A 247 22.68 9.37 -1.78
C GLY A 247 22.40 8.11 -0.97
N VAL A 248 23.42 7.64 -0.25
CA VAL A 248 23.33 6.45 0.62
C VAL A 248 24.15 6.60 1.90
N CYS A 249 23.65 6.02 2.99
CA CYS A 249 24.39 5.85 4.23
C CYS A 249 24.63 4.34 4.41
N VAL A 250 25.83 3.86 4.04
CA VAL A 250 26.15 2.41 4.09
C VAL A 250 27.42 2.06 4.88
N SER A 251 28.12 3.06 5.40
CA SER A 251 29.36 2.88 6.17
C SER A 251 29.12 2.36 7.58
N SER A 252 27.97 2.66 8.17
CA SER A 252 27.54 2.22 9.50
C SER A 252 26.02 2.06 9.52
N ASP A 253 25.51 1.31 10.50
CA ASP A 253 24.08 1.17 10.70
C ASP A 253 23.48 2.44 11.35
N PRO A 254 22.19 2.75 11.07
CA PRO A 254 21.30 2.05 10.13
C PRO A 254 21.65 2.34 8.66
N LEU A 255 21.42 1.35 7.77
CA LEU A 255 21.63 1.55 6.33
C LEU A 255 20.51 2.41 5.75
N CYS A 256 20.87 3.45 5.00
CA CYS A 256 19.90 4.36 4.38
C CYS A 256 20.13 4.53 2.88
N MET A 257 19.06 4.76 2.14
CA MET A 257 19.09 5.27 0.77
C MET A 257 18.20 6.51 0.68
N VAL A 258 18.69 7.53 0.00
CA VAL A 258 18.05 8.84 -0.14
C VAL A 258 17.66 9.00 -1.60
N THR A 259 16.37 9.18 -1.88
CA THR A 259 15.83 9.44 -3.21
C THR A 259 15.14 10.79 -3.25
N GLU A 260 14.84 11.29 -4.44
CA GLU A 260 13.93 12.42 -4.58
C GLU A 260 12.56 12.11 -3.93
N TYR A 261 11.93 13.14 -3.37
CA TYR A 261 10.58 13.06 -2.85
C TYR A 261 9.56 13.41 -3.94
N MET A 262 8.50 12.61 -4.04
CA MET A 262 7.42 12.79 -5.01
C MET A 262 6.15 13.18 -4.25
N GLU A 263 5.76 14.45 -4.35
CA GLU A 263 4.85 15.10 -3.38
C GLU A 263 3.42 14.56 -3.42
N SER A 264 3.00 14.00 -4.56
CA SER A 264 1.66 13.48 -4.75
C SER A 264 1.50 11.99 -4.38
N GLY A 265 2.57 11.34 -3.89
CA GLY A 265 2.54 9.93 -3.49
C GLY A 265 2.53 8.96 -4.66
N ASP A 266 2.01 7.75 -4.44
CA ASP A 266 1.90 6.75 -5.51
C ASP A 266 0.69 7.01 -6.44
N LEU A 267 0.81 6.53 -7.68
CA LEU A 267 -0.14 6.75 -8.74
C LEU A 267 -1.49 6.06 -8.48
N ASN A 268 -1.50 4.95 -7.72
CA ASN A 268 -2.74 4.27 -7.38
C ASN A 268 -3.62 5.15 -6.49
N GLN A 269 -3.08 5.64 -5.37
CA GLN A 269 -3.79 6.60 -4.50
C GLN A 269 -4.09 7.92 -5.22
N TYR A 270 -3.18 8.39 -6.08
CA TYR A 270 -3.39 9.63 -6.81
C TYR A 270 -4.60 9.57 -7.76
N LEU A 271 -4.80 8.44 -8.44
CA LEU A 271 -5.90 8.24 -9.36
C LEU A 271 -7.20 7.86 -8.65
N SER A 272 -7.17 6.99 -7.63
CA SER A 272 -8.38 6.51 -6.94
C SER A 272 -9.25 7.63 -6.33
N HIS A 273 -8.64 8.78 -6.00
CA HIS A 273 -9.33 9.97 -5.50
C HIS A 273 -9.89 10.90 -6.60
N ARG A 274 -9.83 10.49 -7.87
CA ARG A 274 -10.23 11.32 -9.02
C ARG A 274 -11.36 10.68 -9.81
N VAL A 275 -12.16 11.51 -10.45
CA VAL A 275 -13.17 11.10 -11.44
C VAL A 275 -12.72 11.53 -12.83
N LEU A 276 -12.97 10.69 -13.82
CA LEU A 276 -12.72 11.04 -15.21
C LEU A 276 -13.58 12.24 -15.61
N LEU A 277 -12.94 13.24 -16.23
CA LEU A 277 -13.64 14.42 -16.70
C LEU A 277 -14.52 14.05 -17.91
N ASP A 278 -15.82 13.85 -17.69
CA ASP A 278 -16.81 13.69 -18.77
C ASP A 278 -17.29 15.06 -19.29
N LYS A 279 -17.88 15.09 -20.48
CA LYS A 279 -18.44 16.28 -21.14
C LYS A 279 -19.57 16.94 -20.33
N THR A 280 -20.15 16.24 -19.35
CA THR A 280 -21.06 16.81 -18.35
C THR A 280 -20.24 17.22 -17.13
N GLY A 281 -20.00 18.52 -16.98
CA GLY A 281 -19.02 19.09 -16.06
C GLY A 281 -19.12 18.63 -14.59
N PRO A 282 -18.04 18.86 -13.81
CA PRO A 282 -17.89 18.32 -12.47
C PRO A 282 -18.99 18.78 -11.51
N SER A 283 -19.46 17.86 -10.66
CA SER A 283 -20.09 18.25 -9.40
C SER A 283 -19.05 19.01 -8.58
N HIS A 284 -19.42 20.19 -8.06
CA HIS A 284 -18.51 21.06 -7.33
C HIS A 284 -17.82 20.27 -6.18
N ASN A 285 -16.48 20.20 -6.22
CA ASN A 285 -15.51 19.63 -5.26
C ASN A 285 -14.80 18.30 -5.56
N THR A 286 -15.11 17.54 -6.63
CA THR A 286 -14.36 16.29 -6.89
C THR A 286 -13.14 16.55 -7.80
N PRO A 287 -11.91 16.16 -7.40
CA PRO A 287 -10.73 16.23 -8.27
C PRO A 287 -10.96 15.39 -9.53
N THR A 288 -10.56 15.90 -10.69
CA THR A 288 -10.77 15.20 -11.97
C THR A 288 -9.46 14.86 -12.67
N ILE A 289 -9.53 13.94 -13.63
CA ILE A 289 -8.43 13.60 -14.54
C ILE A 289 -8.97 13.47 -15.97
N SER A 290 -8.26 14.05 -16.94
CA SER A 290 -8.64 13.95 -18.35
C SER A 290 -7.97 12.75 -19.02
N TYR A 291 -8.58 12.23 -20.09
CA TYR A 291 -7.99 11.14 -20.87
C TYR A 291 -6.58 11.49 -21.40
N PRO A 292 -6.33 12.68 -22.00
CA PRO A 292 -4.96 13.04 -22.42
C PRO A 292 -3.94 13.05 -21.27
N ALA A 293 -4.36 13.45 -20.06
CA ALA A 293 -3.49 13.41 -18.89
C ALA A 293 -3.13 11.97 -18.50
N LEU A 294 -4.08 11.03 -18.56
CA LEU A 294 -3.81 9.60 -18.34
C LEU A 294 -2.83 9.04 -19.38
N ILE A 295 -3.01 9.38 -20.65
CA ILE A 295 -2.11 8.92 -21.73
C ILE A 295 -0.70 9.54 -21.56
N SER A 296 -0.59 10.79 -21.13
CA SER A 296 0.69 11.44 -20.82
C SER A 296 1.41 10.76 -19.65
N MET A 297 0.68 10.39 -18.59
CA MET A 297 1.25 9.61 -17.49
C MET A 297 1.67 8.20 -17.95
N ALA A 298 0.87 7.55 -18.80
CA ALA A 298 1.16 6.21 -19.29
C ALA A 298 2.38 6.20 -20.23
N SER A 299 2.54 7.23 -21.07
CA SER A 299 3.71 7.38 -21.94
C SER A 299 4.99 7.55 -21.13
N GLN A 300 4.94 8.31 -20.02
CA GLN A 300 6.07 8.43 -19.08
C GLN A 300 6.46 7.08 -18.46
N ILE A 301 5.50 6.25 -18.04
CA ILE A 301 5.77 4.89 -17.55
C ILE A 301 6.40 4.04 -18.67
N ALA A 302 5.85 4.10 -19.89
CA ALA A 302 6.42 3.38 -21.03
C ALA A 302 7.85 3.84 -21.36
N SER A 303 8.16 5.12 -21.18
CA SER A 303 9.51 5.68 -21.36
C SER A 303 10.49 5.13 -20.34
N GLY A 304 10.12 5.14 -19.05
CA GLY A 304 10.98 4.56 -18.00
C GLY A 304 11.19 3.05 -18.19
N MET A 305 10.14 2.31 -18.56
CA MET A 305 10.27 0.87 -18.85
C MET A 305 11.09 0.57 -20.12
N LYS A 306 11.03 1.45 -21.13
CA LYS A 306 11.92 1.41 -22.31
C LYS A 306 13.38 1.57 -21.87
N PHE A 307 13.68 2.49 -20.96
CA PHE A 307 15.01 2.67 -20.40
C PHE A 307 15.48 1.42 -19.62
N LEU A 308 14.66 0.89 -18.71
CA LEU A 308 14.99 -0.34 -17.97
C LEU A 308 15.25 -1.53 -18.91
N SER A 309 14.39 -1.70 -19.92
CA SER A 309 14.55 -2.74 -20.94
C SER A 309 15.87 -2.59 -21.71
N SER A 310 16.34 -1.37 -21.98
CA SER A 310 17.60 -1.12 -22.68
C SER A 310 18.83 -1.57 -21.86
N LEU A 311 18.69 -1.60 -20.54
CA LEU A 311 19.71 -2.10 -19.60
C LEU A 311 19.56 -3.61 -19.33
N ASN A 312 18.61 -4.29 -19.98
CA ASN A 312 18.21 -5.66 -19.66
C ASN A 312 17.77 -5.81 -18.19
N PHE A 313 17.22 -4.75 -17.60
CA PHE A 313 16.67 -4.76 -16.26
C PHE A 313 15.20 -5.16 -16.31
N VAL A 314 14.83 -6.18 -15.53
CA VAL A 314 13.44 -6.68 -15.44
C VAL A 314 12.86 -6.23 -14.12
N HIS A 315 11.78 -5.45 -14.17
CA HIS A 315 11.14 -4.82 -13.00
C HIS A 315 10.39 -5.83 -12.13
N ARG A 316 9.65 -6.77 -12.72
CA ARG A 316 8.92 -7.88 -12.06
C ARG A 316 7.69 -7.52 -11.23
N ASP A 317 7.54 -6.26 -10.82
CA ASP A 317 6.39 -5.78 -10.02
C ASP A 317 5.88 -4.42 -10.53
N LEU A 318 5.75 -4.26 -11.85
CA LEU A 318 5.22 -3.02 -12.42
C LEU A 318 3.71 -2.93 -12.18
N ALA A 319 3.26 -1.86 -11.54
CA ALA A 319 1.86 -1.55 -11.22
C ALA A 319 1.73 -0.07 -10.86
N THR A 320 0.51 0.47 -10.81
CA THR A 320 0.29 1.88 -10.42
C THR A 320 0.80 2.18 -9.00
N ARG A 321 0.67 1.25 -8.05
CA ARG A 321 1.21 1.34 -6.67
C ARG A 321 2.74 1.50 -6.59
N ASN A 322 3.44 1.18 -7.67
CA ASN A 322 4.90 1.27 -7.79
C ASN A 322 5.34 2.39 -8.77
N CYS A 323 4.43 3.33 -9.06
CA CYS A 323 4.73 4.56 -9.80
C CYS A 323 4.45 5.75 -8.87
N LEU A 324 5.33 6.73 -8.81
CA LEU A 324 5.18 7.93 -8.00
C LEU A 324 4.85 9.16 -8.85
N VAL A 325 4.10 10.09 -8.27
CA VAL A 325 3.61 11.32 -8.92
C VAL A 325 4.24 12.55 -8.28
N GLY A 326 4.86 13.39 -9.10
CA GLY A 326 5.50 14.64 -8.68
C GLY A 326 4.61 15.87 -8.86
N GLY A 327 4.96 16.95 -8.16
CA GLY A 327 4.29 18.25 -8.18
C GLY A 327 3.31 18.45 -7.02
N GLU A 328 3.30 19.66 -6.46
CA GLU A 328 2.40 20.06 -5.38
C GLU A 328 0.92 20.09 -5.85
N ARG A 329 -0.01 19.74 -4.94
CA ARG A 329 -1.44 19.99 -5.13
C ARG A 329 -1.65 21.50 -5.32
N GLY A 330 -2.23 21.91 -6.45
CA GLY A 330 -2.47 23.32 -6.80
C GLY A 330 -1.46 23.96 -7.78
N GLU A 331 -0.18 23.58 -7.78
CA GLU A 331 0.76 24.01 -8.83
C GLU A 331 0.63 23.06 -10.04
N GLY A 332 -0.07 23.49 -11.10
CA GLY A 332 -0.20 22.76 -12.37
C GLY A 332 -1.62 22.26 -12.71
N GLU A 333 -2.48 22.07 -11.69
CA GLU A 333 -3.91 21.76 -11.91
C GLU A 333 -4.65 22.96 -12.53
N ASP A 334 -4.36 24.18 -12.06
CA ASP A 334 -4.97 25.42 -12.58
C ASP A 334 -4.25 25.99 -13.83
N ARG A 335 -3.14 25.39 -14.27
CA ARG A 335 -2.30 25.89 -15.38
C ARG A 335 -2.02 24.90 -16.51
N GLY A 336 -2.61 23.69 -16.48
CA GLY A 336 -2.41 22.68 -17.52
C GLY A 336 -0.99 22.14 -17.60
N GLY A 337 -0.27 22.07 -16.46
CA GLY A 337 1.09 21.53 -16.41
C GLY A 337 1.09 20.01 -16.35
N GLU A 338 1.95 19.35 -17.13
CA GLU A 338 2.14 17.90 -17.09
C GLU A 338 2.69 17.45 -15.74
N ARG A 339 2.09 16.40 -15.15
CA ARG A 339 2.57 15.76 -13.92
C ARG A 339 3.73 14.84 -14.25
N GLN A 340 4.79 14.87 -13.44
CA GLN A 340 5.92 13.96 -13.60
C GLN A 340 5.63 12.60 -12.97
N ILE A 341 5.89 11.51 -13.70
CA ILE A 341 5.78 10.13 -13.22
C ILE A 341 7.15 9.48 -13.15
N LYS A 342 7.43 8.82 -12.02
CA LYS A 342 8.66 8.04 -11.82
C LYS A 342 8.34 6.63 -11.34
N ILE A 343 8.82 5.63 -12.06
CA ILE A 343 8.72 4.22 -11.65
C ILE A 343 9.68 3.98 -10.49
N ALA A 344 9.20 3.20 -9.54
CA ALA A 344 9.86 2.98 -8.28
C ALA A 344 9.67 1.54 -7.77
N ASP A 345 10.74 0.92 -7.27
CA ASP A 345 10.70 -0.43 -6.68
C ASP A 345 10.65 -0.35 -5.15
N PHE A 346 9.64 0.34 -4.63
CA PHE A 346 9.48 0.46 -3.20
C PHE A 346 8.69 -0.73 -2.68
N GLY A 347 9.39 -1.77 -2.19
CA GLY A 347 8.85 -2.86 -1.36
C GLY A 347 8.10 -2.43 -0.07
N MET A 348 7.66 -1.18 -0.03
CA MET A 348 6.74 -0.52 0.88
C MET A 348 5.27 -0.68 0.50
N SER A 349 4.99 -0.71 -0.81
CA SER A 349 3.63 -0.92 -1.30
C SER A 349 3.05 -2.24 -0.77
N ARG A 350 3.88 -3.25 -0.52
CA ARG A 350 3.46 -4.57 -0.03
C ARG A 350 2.61 -4.57 1.24
N ASN A 351 2.81 -3.63 2.16
CA ASN A 351 2.01 -3.58 3.39
C ASN A 351 0.66 -2.90 3.15
N LEU A 352 0.65 -1.78 2.44
CA LEU A 352 -0.57 -1.04 2.10
C LEU A 352 -1.46 -1.80 1.09
N TYR A 353 -0.82 -2.52 0.16
CA TYR A 353 -1.44 -3.27 -0.92
C TYR A 353 -1.33 -4.77 -0.71
N ALA A 354 -1.37 -5.27 0.53
CA ALA A 354 -1.18 -6.70 0.83
C ALA A 354 -2.13 -7.62 0.03
N GLY A 355 -3.35 -7.15 -0.25
CA GLY A 355 -4.34 -7.86 -1.08
C GLY A 355 -3.99 -8.01 -2.56
N ASP A 356 -2.97 -7.30 -3.05
CA ASP A 356 -2.44 -7.47 -4.42
C ASP A 356 -1.43 -8.61 -4.52
N TYR A 357 -1.00 -9.17 -3.38
CA TYR A 357 0.10 -10.10 -3.27
C TYR A 357 -0.35 -11.45 -2.74
N TYR A 358 -0.09 -12.50 -3.52
CA TYR A 358 -0.43 -13.88 -3.16
C TYR A 358 0.81 -14.71 -2.81
N ARG A 359 0.69 -15.59 -1.81
CA ARG A 359 1.76 -16.50 -1.40
C ARG A 359 1.56 -17.90 -1.98
N ILE A 360 2.22 -18.17 -3.09
CA ILE A 360 2.29 -19.53 -3.66
C ILE A 360 3.23 -20.38 -2.80
N GLN A 361 2.79 -21.59 -2.40
CA GLN A 361 3.63 -22.51 -1.62
C GLN A 361 4.96 -22.77 -2.32
N GLY A 362 6.07 -22.65 -1.57
CA GLY A 362 7.42 -22.84 -2.08
C GLY A 362 7.97 -21.68 -2.94
N ARG A 363 7.23 -20.58 -3.11
CA ARG A 363 7.70 -19.37 -3.81
C ARG A 363 7.67 -18.14 -2.89
N ALA A 364 8.26 -17.05 -3.40
CA ALA A 364 8.10 -15.72 -2.81
C ALA A 364 6.63 -15.25 -2.91
N VAL A 365 6.32 -14.19 -2.19
CA VAL A 365 5.05 -13.45 -2.31
C VAL A 365 5.05 -12.71 -3.66
N LEU A 366 3.97 -12.84 -4.43
CA LEU A 366 3.93 -12.50 -5.86
C LEU A 366 2.68 -11.69 -6.24
N PRO A 367 2.80 -10.65 -7.10
CA PRO A 367 1.67 -9.83 -7.57
C PRO A 367 0.91 -10.52 -8.72
N ILE A 368 0.28 -11.67 -8.45
CA ILE A 368 -0.21 -12.60 -9.48
C ILE A 368 -1.17 -11.98 -10.51
N ARG A 369 -1.90 -10.92 -10.15
CA ARG A 369 -2.85 -10.22 -11.03
C ARG A 369 -2.18 -9.36 -12.12
N TRP A 370 -0.90 -9.01 -11.95
CA TRP A 370 -0.08 -8.29 -12.93
C TRP A 370 0.85 -9.22 -13.72
N MET A 371 0.97 -10.48 -13.31
CA MET A 371 1.97 -11.39 -13.84
C MET A 371 1.53 -12.06 -15.13
N ALA A 372 2.45 -12.17 -16.07
CA ALA A 372 2.28 -13.02 -17.23
C ALA A 372 2.17 -14.50 -16.83
N TRP A 373 1.48 -15.29 -17.65
CA TRP A 373 1.24 -16.71 -17.37
C TRP A 373 2.55 -17.50 -17.14
N GLU A 374 3.62 -17.19 -17.88
CA GLU A 374 4.91 -17.87 -17.74
C GLU A 374 5.63 -17.49 -16.43
N CYS A 375 5.35 -16.32 -15.85
CA CYS A 375 5.85 -15.95 -14.53
C CYS A 375 5.14 -16.77 -13.45
N ILE A 376 3.82 -16.92 -13.56
CA ILE A 376 3.02 -17.67 -12.58
C ILE A 376 3.35 -19.17 -12.65
N LEU A 377 3.37 -19.76 -13.84
CA LEU A 377 3.56 -21.21 -13.96
C LEU A 377 5.04 -21.61 -13.89
N MET A 378 5.93 -20.88 -14.57
CA MET A 378 7.33 -21.27 -14.75
C MET A 378 8.33 -20.43 -13.94
N GLY A 379 7.90 -19.34 -13.30
CA GLY A 379 8.81 -18.42 -12.61
C GLY A 379 9.73 -17.64 -13.55
N LYS A 380 9.37 -17.52 -14.84
CA LYS A 380 10.21 -16.91 -15.87
C LYS A 380 9.91 -15.42 -16.03
N PHE A 381 10.70 -14.57 -15.39
CA PHE A 381 10.60 -13.11 -15.51
C PHE A 381 11.49 -12.58 -16.63
N THR A 382 10.94 -11.74 -17.51
CA THR A 382 11.61 -11.13 -18.67
C THR A 382 11.07 -9.73 -18.94
N THR A 383 11.72 -8.97 -19.82
CA THR A 383 11.18 -7.69 -20.30
C THR A 383 9.80 -7.87 -20.95
N ALA A 384 9.56 -9.01 -21.62
CA ALA A 384 8.24 -9.33 -22.19
C ALA A 384 7.17 -9.61 -21.13
N SER A 385 7.54 -10.09 -19.93
CA SER A 385 6.58 -10.19 -18.82
C SER A 385 6.32 -8.84 -18.15
N ASP A 386 7.29 -7.91 -18.20
CA ASP A 386 7.04 -6.53 -17.78
C ASP A 386 6.10 -5.81 -18.76
N VAL A 387 6.15 -6.12 -20.05
CA VAL A 387 5.17 -5.64 -21.05
C VAL A 387 3.75 -6.11 -20.70
N TRP A 388 3.60 -7.37 -20.26
CA TRP A 388 2.31 -7.87 -19.76
C TRP A 388 1.82 -7.05 -18.58
N ALA A 389 2.70 -6.83 -17.59
CA ALA A 389 2.39 -6.03 -16.40
C ALA A 389 2.02 -4.59 -16.78
N PHE A 390 2.71 -3.99 -17.76
CA PHE A 390 2.36 -2.67 -18.29
C PHE A 390 0.95 -2.63 -18.88
N GLY A 391 0.51 -3.67 -19.60
CA GLY A 391 -0.87 -3.77 -20.08
C GLY A 391 -1.89 -3.72 -18.93
N VAL A 392 -1.58 -4.39 -17.82
CA VAL A 392 -2.42 -4.33 -16.59
C VAL A 392 -2.33 -2.94 -15.95
N THR A 393 -1.15 -2.33 -15.85
CA THR A 393 -0.97 -0.96 -15.34
C THR A 393 -1.75 0.07 -16.15
N LEU A 394 -1.74 -0.04 -17.48
CA LEU A 394 -2.52 0.82 -18.35
C LEU A 394 -4.03 0.63 -18.15
N TRP A 395 -4.47 -0.61 -17.92
CA TRP A 395 -5.86 -0.90 -17.55
C TRP A 395 -6.24 -0.27 -16.21
N GLU A 396 -5.39 -0.37 -15.19
CA GLU A 396 -5.61 0.30 -13.88
C GLU A 396 -5.81 1.81 -14.07
N MET A 397 -4.94 2.45 -14.86
CA MET A 397 -5.00 3.89 -15.11
C MET A 397 -6.29 4.32 -15.79
N LEU A 398 -6.74 3.57 -16.81
CA LEU A 398 -7.97 3.86 -17.56
C LEU A 398 -9.24 3.52 -16.77
N SER A 399 -9.13 2.63 -15.78
CA SER A 399 -10.16 2.37 -14.76
C SER A 399 -10.03 3.28 -13.53
N VAL A 400 -9.11 4.26 -13.56
CA VAL A 400 -8.87 5.24 -12.51
C VAL A 400 -8.61 4.59 -11.14
N CYS A 401 -8.00 3.41 -11.14
CA CYS A 401 -7.70 2.62 -9.96
C CYS A 401 -8.90 2.33 -9.04
N GLN A 402 -10.13 2.30 -9.58
CA GLN A 402 -11.36 2.05 -8.81
C GLN A 402 -11.58 0.56 -8.48
N GLU A 403 -10.99 -0.34 -9.27
CA GLU A 403 -11.13 -1.78 -9.08
C GLU A 403 -9.78 -2.49 -9.23
N GLN A 404 -9.60 -3.57 -8.47
CA GLN A 404 -8.47 -4.47 -8.62
C GLN A 404 -8.57 -5.24 -9.94
N PRO A 405 -7.46 -5.49 -10.67
CA PRO A 405 -7.49 -6.35 -11.85
C PRO A 405 -8.07 -7.73 -11.52
N TYR A 406 -9.03 -8.18 -12.33
CA TYR A 406 -9.79 -9.42 -12.10
C TYR A 406 -10.54 -9.44 -10.76
N SER A 407 -11.13 -8.31 -10.35
CA SER A 407 -11.90 -8.13 -9.10
C SER A 407 -12.98 -9.21 -8.85
N HIS A 408 -13.51 -9.81 -9.91
CA HIS A 408 -14.51 -10.88 -9.87
C HIS A 408 -13.92 -12.30 -9.69
N MET A 409 -12.58 -12.43 -9.65
CA MET A 409 -11.87 -13.70 -9.51
C MET A 409 -11.13 -13.77 -8.17
N THR A 410 -11.14 -14.95 -7.54
CA THR A 410 -10.22 -15.26 -6.43
C THR A 410 -8.79 -15.43 -6.93
N ASP A 411 -7.82 -15.43 -6.02
CA ASP A 411 -6.41 -15.61 -6.36
C ASP A 411 -6.14 -16.98 -7.00
N GLU A 412 -6.82 -18.03 -6.56
CA GLU A 412 -6.78 -19.35 -7.19
C GLU A 412 -7.33 -19.32 -8.61
N GLN A 413 -8.43 -18.61 -8.85
CA GLN A 413 -9.01 -18.47 -10.19
C GLN A 413 -8.09 -17.68 -11.14
N VAL A 414 -7.36 -16.70 -10.62
CA VAL A 414 -6.32 -15.98 -11.40
C VAL A 414 -5.18 -16.94 -11.79
N ILE A 415 -4.76 -17.82 -10.88
CA ILE A 415 -3.75 -18.85 -11.17
C ILE A 415 -4.28 -19.86 -12.20
N ASP A 416 -5.53 -20.30 -12.08
CA ASP A 416 -6.17 -21.20 -13.04
C ASP A 416 -6.28 -20.55 -14.43
N ASN A 417 -6.60 -19.25 -14.49
CA ASN A 417 -6.63 -18.48 -15.72
C ASN A 417 -5.26 -18.43 -16.42
N ALA A 418 -4.15 -18.33 -15.67
CA ALA A 418 -2.81 -18.48 -16.24
C ALA A 418 -2.59 -19.87 -16.87
N GLY A 419 -3.19 -20.91 -16.29
CA GLY A 419 -3.27 -22.25 -16.89
C GLY A 419 -4.06 -22.29 -18.20
N GLU A 420 -5.14 -21.50 -18.33
CA GLU A 420 -5.90 -21.37 -19.58
C GLU A 420 -5.08 -20.66 -20.67
N PHE A 421 -4.32 -19.62 -20.32
CA PHE A 421 -3.38 -18.98 -21.25
C PHE A 421 -2.32 -19.95 -21.75
N PHE A 422 -1.78 -20.82 -20.89
CA PHE A 422 -0.83 -21.84 -21.30
C PHE A 422 -1.45 -22.85 -22.28
N ARG A 423 -2.68 -23.30 -22.00
CA ARG A 423 -3.42 -24.31 -22.77
C ARG A 423 -3.93 -23.82 -24.11
N ASP A 424 -4.20 -22.51 -24.25
CA ASP A 424 -4.54 -21.87 -25.52
C ASP A 424 -5.79 -22.44 -26.21
N GLN A 425 -6.84 -22.67 -25.41
CA GLN A 425 -8.11 -23.29 -25.86
C GLN A 425 -9.28 -22.29 -25.96
N GLY A 426 -9.00 -20.98 -25.88
CA GLY A 426 -10.00 -19.92 -25.93
C GLY A 426 -10.84 -19.76 -24.67
N ARG A 427 -10.39 -20.32 -23.54
CA ARG A 427 -11.06 -20.23 -22.22
C ARG A 427 -10.44 -19.18 -21.31
N GLN A 428 -9.30 -18.62 -21.70
CA GLN A 428 -8.63 -17.57 -20.95
C GLN A 428 -9.49 -16.30 -20.90
N VAL A 429 -9.47 -15.65 -19.75
CA VAL A 429 -10.19 -14.41 -19.50
C VAL A 429 -9.21 -13.24 -19.50
N TYR A 430 -9.51 -12.22 -20.29
CA TYR A 430 -8.79 -10.95 -20.32
C TYR A 430 -9.51 -9.92 -19.44
N LEU A 431 -8.79 -8.90 -18.99
CA LEU A 431 -9.42 -7.73 -18.37
C LEU A 431 -10.34 -7.06 -19.40
N SER A 432 -11.54 -6.65 -18.97
CA SER A 432 -12.52 -6.00 -19.84
C SER A 432 -12.03 -4.61 -20.28
N ARG A 433 -12.48 -4.16 -21.46
CA ARG A 433 -12.17 -2.81 -21.94
C ARG A 433 -12.78 -1.75 -21.01
N PRO A 434 -11.98 -0.85 -20.39
CA PRO A 434 -12.51 0.26 -19.62
C PRO A 434 -13.41 1.16 -20.47
N ALA A 435 -14.45 1.75 -19.87
CA ALA A 435 -15.46 2.51 -20.61
C ALA A 435 -14.85 3.62 -21.49
N VAL A 436 -13.84 4.32 -20.96
CA VAL A 436 -13.15 5.43 -21.64
C VAL A 436 -12.04 4.98 -22.60
N CYS A 437 -11.70 3.70 -22.63
CA CYS A 437 -10.60 3.21 -23.45
C CYS A 437 -11.04 3.09 -24.92
N PRO A 438 -10.41 3.80 -25.87
CA PRO A 438 -10.64 3.58 -27.30
C PRO A 438 -10.28 2.15 -27.71
N GLN A 439 -10.91 1.68 -28.79
CA GLN A 439 -10.69 0.31 -29.27
C GLN A 439 -9.23 0.05 -29.64
N GLY A 440 -8.55 0.98 -30.33
CA GLY A 440 -7.14 0.83 -30.69
C GLY A 440 -6.21 0.74 -29.48
N LEU A 441 -6.50 1.49 -28.40
CA LEU A 441 -5.73 1.41 -27.16
C LEU A 441 -5.97 0.09 -26.41
N TYR A 442 -7.18 -0.45 -26.49
CA TYR A 442 -7.50 -1.77 -25.93
C TYR A 442 -6.83 -2.90 -26.72
N GLU A 443 -6.74 -2.78 -28.04
CA GLU A 443 -5.99 -3.71 -28.88
C GLU A 443 -4.49 -3.72 -28.54
N LEU A 444 -3.91 -2.56 -28.20
CA LEU A 444 -2.55 -2.50 -27.65
C LEU A 444 -2.45 -3.30 -26.34
N MET A 445 -3.40 -3.13 -25.40
CA MET A 445 -3.42 -3.92 -24.15
C MET A 445 -3.52 -5.43 -24.42
N LEU A 446 -4.42 -5.85 -25.32
CA LEU A 446 -4.54 -7.25 -25.72
C LEU A 446 -3.24 -7.79 -26.33
N SER A 447 -2.52 -6.99 -27.12
CA SER A 447 -1.22 -7.38 -27.66
C SER A 447 -0.16 -7.58 -26.57
N CYS A 448 -0.20 -6.78 -25.48
CA CYS A 448 0.65 -6.95 -24.30
C CYS A 448 0.39 -8.29 -23.59
N TRP A 449 -0.85 -8.80 -23.67
CA TRP A 449 -1.26 -10.08 -23.09
C TRP A 449 -1.19 -11.25 -24.08
N SER A 450 -0.40 -11.12 -25.15
CA SER A 450 -0.13 -12.23 -26.08
C SER A 450 0.50 -13.41 -25.33
N ARG A 451 0.01 -14.62 -25.62
CA ARG A 451 0.55 -15.87 -25.06
C ARG A 451 2.03 -16.06 -25.41
N ASP A 452 2.38 -15.90 -26.69
CA ASP A 452 3.77 -15.90 -27.13
C ASP A 452 4.43 -14.56 -26.77
N CYS A 453 5.45 -14.62 -25.91
CA CYS A 453 6.17 -13.45 -25.44
C CYS A 453 6.88 -12.68 -26.57
N LYS A 454 7.15 -13.31 -27.72
CA LYS A 454 7.75 -12.65 -28.89
C LYS A 454 6.78 -11.78 -29.67
N LEU A 455 5.48 -12.01 -29.51
CA LEU A 455 4.43 -11.23 -30.17
C LEU A 455 4.04 -10.00 -29.36
N ARG A 456 4.47 -9.90 -28.10
CA ARG A 456 4.23 -8.73 -27.27
C ARG A 456 5.03 -7.54 -27.81
N PRO A 457 4.45 -6.32 -27.82
CA PRO A 457 5.14 -5.13 -28.32
C PRO A 457 6.34 -4.78 -27.44
N SER A 458 7.34 -4.12 -28.03
CA SER A 458 8.43 -3.54 -27.25
C SER A 458 7.98 -2.26 -26.54
N PHE A 459 8.61 -1.89 -25.42
CA PHE A 459 8.35 -0.62 -24.78
C PHE A 459 8.64 0.60 -25.67
N ALA A 460 9.56 0.48 -26.63
CA ALA A 460 9.79 1.53 -27.62
C ALA A 460 8.56 1.76 -28.52
N TYR A 461 7.92 0.67 -28.97
CA TYR A 461 6.68 0.74 -29.75
C TYR A 461 5.51 1.28 -28.90
N ILE A 462 5.32 0.76 -27.69
CA ILE A 462 4.28 1.21 -26.76
C ILE A 462 4.40 2.72 -26.51
N HIS A 463 5.61 3.20 -26.22
CA HIS A 463 5.87 4.62 -26.02
C HIS A 463 5.49 5.45 -27.25
N SER A 464 5.93 5.05 -28.45
CA SER A 464 5.59 5.73 -29.71
C SER A 464 4.08 5.84 -29.91
N PHE A 465 3.37 4.71 -29.76
CA PHE A 465 1.92 4.65 -29.91
C PHE A 465 1.20 5.58 -28.93
N LEU A 466 1.64 5.62 -27.66
CA LEU A 466 1.03 6.50 -26.66
C LEU A 466 1.28 7.98 -26.94
N THR A 467 2.44 8.33 -27.51
CA THR A 467 2.78 9.73 -27.83
C THR A 467 2.18 10.23 -29.14
N GLU A 468 1.99 9.36 -30.13
CA GLU A 468 1.63 9.74 -31.50
C GLU A 468 0.16 9.45 -31.82
N ASP A 469 -0.31 8.24 -31.49
CA ASP A 469 -1.62 7.75 -31.91
C ASP A 469 -2.67 7.94 -30.83
N ALA A 470 -2.38 7.51 -29.59
CA ALA A 470 -3.36 7.46 -28.50
C ALA A 470 -3.84 8.84 -28.04
N MET A 471 -3.01 9.89 -28.14
CA MET A 471 -3.36 11.27 -27.80
C MET A 471 -4.47 11.84 -28.69
N ASN A 472 -4.59 11.32 -29.92
CA ASN A 472 -5.56 11.78 -30.90
C ASN A 472 -6.84 10.93 -30.93
N MET A 473 -6.91 9.87 -30.11
CA MET A 473 -8.09 9.00 -29.99
C MET A 473 -9.03 9.53 -28.89
N VAL A 474 -9.79 10.58 -29.20
CA VAL A 474 -10.82 11.16 -28.30
C VAL A 474 -12.20 11.13 -28.93
#